data_AF-A0A285ZP76-F1
#
_entry.id   AF-A0A285ZP76-F1
#
_cell.length_a   1.000
_cell.length_b   1.000
_cell.length_c   1.000
_cell.angle_alpha   90.00
_cell.angle_beta   90.00
_cell.angle_gamma   90.00
#
_symmetry.space_group_name_H-M   'P 1'
#
loop_
_entity.id
_entity.type
_entity.pdbx_description
1 polymer ?
#
loop_
_entity_poly.entity_id
_entity_poly.type
_entity_poly.pdbx_seq_one_letter_code
_entity_poly.pdbx_strand_id
1 'polypeptide(L)'
;MSAIPEPNHTWADLLNGNQAALKQIYMEYHKGLFQYGMRILLDEEGTRDCIHNLFVKIWTNRKKLKHTDNIRYYLISALRNEIINYRTRENRYDHNEINLESFVLDFSVESVYIRKEEINEQTKKLTEAMNQLTSRQKEIIYLRYFEELDYNQIAEIMDITVKGAYKLSARALEALKEIMQIDKVILIGMLLSAKQNYWH
;
A
#
# COMPACT_ATOMS: atom_id res chain seq x y z
N MET A 1 17.76 -6.05 27.10
CA MET A 1 17.45 -4.80 26.39
C MET A 1 18.16 -4.87 25.04
N SER A 2 17.52 -5.40 24.00
CA SER A 2 18.10 -5.37 22.65
C SER A 2 17.66 -4.07 22.01
N ALA A 3 18.63 -3.18 21.73
CA ALA A 3 18.37 -1.98 20.97
C ALA A 3 17.68 -2.37 19.66
N ILE A 4 16.52 -1.79 19.38
CA ILE A 4 15.91 -1.87 18.06
C ILE A 4 16.78 -0.97 17.18
N PRO A 5 17.57 -1.52 16.23
CA PRO A 5 18.41 -0.68 15.38
C PRO A 5 17.50 0.23 14.54
N GLU A 6 17.92 1.49 14.37
CA GLU A 6 17.28 2.45 13.48
C GLU A 6 17.01 1.82 12.09
N PRO A 7 15.87 2.12 11.44
CA PRO A 7 15.46 1.48 10.19
C PRO A 7 16.55 1.51 9.10
N ASN A 8 17.36 2.57 9.04
CA ASN A 8 18.43 2.73 8.06
C ASN A 8 19.59 1.73 8.21
N HIS A 9 19.90 1.29 9.44
CA HIS A 9 20.90 0.23 9.66
C HIS A 9 20.38 -1.13 9.19
N THR A 10 19.07 -1.36 9.33
CA THR A 10 18.46 -2.64 8.99
C THR A 10 18.51 -2.93 7.48
N TRP A 11 18.31 -1.91 6.62
CA TRP A 11 18.46 -2.13 5.16
C TRP A 11 19.91 -2.40 4.77
N ALA A 12 20.86 -1.60 5.27
CA ALA A 12 22.28 -1.78 4.97
C ALA A 12 22.77 -3.17 5.42
N ASP A 13 22.37 -3.63 6.60
CA ASP A 13 22.69 -4.96 7.12
C ASP A 13 22.10 -6.07 6.24
N LEU A 14 20.88 -5.91 5.76
CA LEU A 14 20.27 -6.82 4.79
C LEU A 14 21.11 -6.91 3.50
N LEU A 15 21.57 -5.77 2.96
CA LEU A 15 22.39 -5.74 1.75
C LEU A 15 23.72 -6.48 1.95
N ASN A 16 24.29 -6.39 3.15
CA ASN A 16 25.49 -7.10 3.57
C ASN A 16 25.27 -8.60 3.88
N GLY A 17 24.03 -9.09 3.76
CA GLY A 17 23.71 -10.50 3.93
C GLY A 17 23.34 -10.91 5.36
N ASN A 18 22.94 -9.96 6.21
CA ASN A 18 22.40 -10.27 7.52
C ASN A 18 20.96 -10.80 7.41
N GLN A 19 20.77 -12.10 7.69
CA GLN A 19 19.44 -12.72 7.69
C GLN A 19 18.52 -12.19 8.79
N ALA A 20 19.06 -11.77 9.94
CA ALA A 20 18.26 -11.21 11.01
C ALA A 20 17.62 -9.88 10.59
N ALA A 21 18.34 -9.07 9.80
CA ALA A 21 17.82 -7.83 9.24
C ALA A 21 16.67 -8.08 8.25
N LEU A 22 16.77 -9.10 7.38
CA LEU A 22 15.66 -9.54 6.52
C LEU A 22 14.43 -9.95 7.34
N LYS A 23 14.64 -10.76 8.39
CA LYS A 23 13.55 -11.19 9.27
C LYS A 23 12.89 -10.01 9.97
N GLN A 24 13.67 -9.03 10.43
CA GLN A 24 13.15 -7.83 11.07
C GLN A 24 12.29 -7.01 10.10
N ILE A 25 12.78 -6.76 8.88
CA ILE A 25 12.01 -6.07 7.84
C ILE A 25 10.73 -6.85 7.50
N TYR A 26 10.82 -8.18 7.38
CA TYR A 26 9.64 -9.00 7.14
C TYR A 26 8.60 -8.83 8.26
N MET A 27 8.99 -9.00 9.51
CA MET A 27 8.07 -8.89 10.65
C MET A 27 7.42 -7.50 10.75
N GLU A 28 8.20 -6.45 10.48
CA GLU A 28 7.72 -5.06 10.54
C GLU A 28 6.69 -4.75 9.44
N TYR A 29 6.98 -5.14 8.19
CA TYR A 29 6.20 -4.68 7.05
C TYR A 29 5.17 -5.69 6.54
N HIS A 30 5.25 -6.96 6.94
CA HIS A 30 4.38 -8.02 6.40
C HIS A 30 2.89 -7.71 6.57
N LYS A 31 2.43 -7.26 7.75
CA LYS A 31 1.01 -6.94 8.00
C LYS A 31 0.51 -5.88 7.01
N GLY A 32 1.27 -4.79 6.84
CA GLY A 32 0.92 -3.71 5.93
C GLY A 32 0.94 -4.11 4.46
N LEU A 33 1.97 -4.87 4.05
CA LEU A 33 2.08 -5.42 2.70
C LEU A 33 0.94 -6.37 2.38
N PHE A 34 0.57 -7.24 3.33
CA PHE A 34 -0.55 -8.16 3.18
C PHE A 34 -1.88 -7.42 3.07
N GLN A 35 -2.12 -6.41 3.91
CA GLN A 35 -3.31 -5.57 3.80
C GLN A 35 -3.38 -4.84 2.45
N TYR A 36 -2.27 -4.22 2.01
CA TYR A 36 -2.21 -3.55 0.73
C TYR A 36 -2.47 -4.51 -0.44
N GLY A 37 -1.81 -5.66 -0.45
CA GLY A 37 -1.99 -6.69 -1.48
C GLY A 37 -3.40 -7.24 -1.51
N MET A 38 -3.99 -7.56 -0.35
CA MET A 38 -5.36 -8.04 -0.24
C MET A 38 -6.39 -7.06 -0.79
N ARG A 39 -6.22 -5.77 -0.53
CA ARG A 39 -7.14 -4.74 -1.04
C ARG A 39 -7.10 -4.62 -2.57
N ILE A 40 -5.98 -4.99 -3.19
CA ILE A 40 -5.75 -4.85 -4.63
C ILE A 40 -6.09 -6.13 -5.38
N LEU A 41 -5.59 -7.26 -4.88
CA LEU A 41 -5.68 -8.56 -5.54
C LEU A 41 -6.99 -9.29 -5.21
N LEU A 42 -7.54 -9.08 -4.02
CA LEU A 42 -8.70 -9.82 -3.48
C LEU A 42 -8.52 -11.34 -3.43
N ASP A 43 -7.26 -11.79 -3.39
CA ASP A 43 -6.87 -13.20 -3.27
C ASP A 43 -5.79 -13.33 -2.19
N GLU A 44 -6.11 -14.12 -1.16
CA GLU A 44 -5.23 -14.38 -0.02
C GLU A 44 -4.00 -15.19 -0.40
N GLU A 45 -4.16 -16.22 -1.23
CA GLU A 45 -3.05 -17.09 -1.63
C GLU A 45 -2.12 -16.32 -2.57
N GLY A 46 -2.66 -15.70 -3.62
CA GLY A 46 -1.90 -14.85 -4.52
C GLY A 46 -1.20 -13.68 -3.81
N THR A 47 -1.82 -13.10 -2.78
CA THR A 47 -1.18 -12.02 -2.00
C THR A 47 0.02 -12.55 -1.20
N ARG A 48 -0.13 -13.70 -0.52
CA ARG A 48 0.99 -14.35 0.18
C ARG A 48 2.12 -14.69 -0.77
N ASP A 49 1.80 -15.21 -1.95
CA ASP A 49 2.76 -15.56 -2.98
C ASP A 49 3.51 -14.33 -3.52
N CYS A 50 2.81 -13.22 -3.76
CA CYS A 50 3.44 -11.96 -4.17
C CYS A 50 4.42 -11.46 -3.11
N ILE A 51 4.03 -11.48 -1.83
CA ILE A 51 4.91 -11.07 -0.72
C ILE A 51 6.09 -12.02 -0.58
N HIS A 52 5.86 -13.33 -0.67
CA HIS A 52 6.94 -14.31 -0.63
C HIS A 52 7.96 -14.06 -1.75
N ASN A 53 7.48 -13.92 -3.00
CA ASN A 53 8.31 -13.64 -4.16
C ASN A 53 9.09 -12.34 -4.01
N LEU A 54 8.47 -11.30 -3.47
CA LEU A 54 9.13 -10.03 -3.14
C LEU A 54 10.34 -10.26 -2.22
N PHE A 55 10.14 -10.92 -1.07
CA PHE A 55 11.23 -11.13 -0.11
C PHE A 55 12.31 -12.09 -0.63
N VAL A 56 11.94 -13.10 -1.41
CA VAL A 56 12.90 -13.97 -2.12
C VAL A 56 13.74 -13.16 -3.10
N LYS A 57 13.12 -12.27 -3.90
CA LYS A 57 13.83 -11.39 -4.84
C LYS A 57 14.75 -10.43 -4.12
N ILE A 58 14.30 -9.82 -3.02
CA ILE A 58 15.14 -8.95 -2.19
C ILE A 58 16.38 -9.71 -1.72
N TRP A 59 16.19 -10.88 -1.11
CA TRP A 59 17.30 -11.67 -0.61
C TRP A 59 18.26 -12.10 -1.73
N THR A 60 17.73 -12.62 -2.84
CA THR A 60 18.54 -13.11 -3.96
C THR A 60 19.34 -11.99 -4.63
N ASN A 61 18.73 -10.81 -4.78
CA ASN A 61 19.34 -9.67 -5.46
C ASN A 61 20.02 -8.66 -4.52
N ARG A 62 20.08 -8.93 -3.21
CA ARG A 62 20.57 -7.98 -2.18
C ARG A 62 21.88 -7.27 -2.53
N LYS A 63 22.84 -7.95 -3.16
CA LYS A 63 24.13 -7.36 -3.56
C LYS A 63 24.04 -6.33 -4.69
N LYS A 64 22.95 -6.33 -5.45
CA LYS A 64 22.68 -5.43 -6.58
C LYS A 64 21.69 -4.33 -6.22
N LEU A 65 21.00 -4.47 -5.08
CA LEU A 65 20.04 -3.46 -4.63
C LEU A 65 20.80 -2.22 -4.17
N LYS A 66 20.24 -1.06 -4.51
CA LYS A 66 20.74 0.23 -4.03
C LYS A 66 20.30 0.43 -2.59
N HIS A 67 21.03 1.29 -1.89
CA HIS A 67 20.55 1.81 -0.62
C HIS A 67 19.23 2.55 -0.83
N THR A 68 18.31 2.42 0.12
CA THR A 68 17.07 3.22 0.18
C THR A 68 16.95 3.80 1.58
N ASP A 69 16.61 5.08 1.64
CA ASP A 69 16.29 5.77 2.89
C ASP A 69 14.83 5.51 3.31
N ASN A 70 14.04 4.86 2.44
CA ASN A 70 12.64 4.55 2.69
C ASN A 70 12.34 3.09 2.28
N ILE A 71 12.46 2.18 3.25
CA ILE A 71 12.19 0.75 3.07
C ILE A 71 10.72 0.52 2.70
N ARG A 72 9.81 1.23 3.36
CA ARG A 72 8.36 1.11 3.14
C ARG A 72 7.98 1.40 1.69
N TYR A 73 8.46 2.52 1.17
CA TYR A 73 8.30 2.92 -0.23
C TYR A 73 8.79 1.83 -1.18
N TYR A 74 10.02 1.34 -0.97
CA TYR A 74 10.59 0.29 -1.79
C TYR A 74 9.73 -0.99 -1.77
N LEU A 75 9.29 -1.42 -0.59
CA LEU A 75 8.51 -2.65 -0.45
C LEU A 75 7.14 -2.55 -1.11
N ILE A 76 6.43 -1.42 -0.99
CA ILE A 76 5.14 -1.20 -1.65
C ILE A 76 5.29 -1.17 -3.16
N SER A 77 6.29 -0.42 -3.66
CA SER A 77 6.61 -0.36 -5.09
C SER A 77 6.90 -1.74 -5.66
N ALA A 78 7.78 -2.50 -4.98
CA ALA A 78 8.15 -3.84 -5.41
C ALA A 78 6.99 -4.84 -5.28
N LEU A 79 6.16 -4.75 -4.23
CA LEU A 79 4.96 -5.59 -4.11
C LEU A 79 3.96 -5.31 -5.24
N ARG A 80 3.71 -4.03 -5.56
CA ARG A 80 2.82 -3.66 -6.67
C ARG A 80 3.28 -4.30 -7.99
N ASN A 81 4.59 -4.28 -8.23
CA ASN A 81 5.18 -4.96 -9.39
C ASN A 81 4.97 -6.49 -9.34
N GLU A 82 5.11 -7.13 -8.16
CA GLU A 82 4.80 -8.57 -8.02
C GLU A 82 3.33 -8.87 -8.31
N ILE A 83 2.39 -8.04 -7.84
CA ILE A 83 0.96 -8.21 -8.09
C ILE A 83 0.63 -8.05 -9.57
N ILE A 84 1.21 -7.05 -10.25
CA ILE A 84 1.08 -6.88 -11.70
C ILE A 84 1.59 -8.15 -12.41
N ASN A 85 2.79 -8.61 -12.06
CA ASN A 85 3.39 -9.82 -12.65
C ASN A 85 2.58 -11.09 -12.35
N TYR A 86 1.95 -11.19 -11.19
CA TYR A 86 1.06 -12.29 -10.82
C TYR A 86 -0.16 -12.32 -11.73
N ARG A 87 -0.87 -11.19 -11.86
CA ARG A 87 -2.03 -11.07 -12.74
C ARG A 87 -1.68 -11.31 -14.22
N THR A 88 -0.53 -10.84 -14.70
CA THR A 88 -0.06 -11.14 -16.07
C THR A 88 0.15 -12.64 -16.30
N ARG A 89 0.60 -13.37 -15.27
CA ARG A 89 0.83 -14.82 -15.35
C ARG A 89 -0.46 -15.62 -15.32
N GLU A 90 -1.43 -15.21 -14.51
CA GLU A 90 -2.77 -15.82 -14.49
C GLU A 90 -3.57 -15.51 -15.76
N ASN A 91 -3.55 -14.25 -16.21
CA ASN A 91 -4.25 -13.78 -17.42
C ASN A 91 -3.53 -14.15 -18.74
N ARG A 92 -2.67 -15.18 -18.76
CA ARG A 92 -2.02 -15.65 -20.00
C ARG A 92 -3.00 -16.13 -21.09
N TYR A 93 -4.30 -16.11 -20.84
CA TYR A 93 -5.37 -16.33 -21.82
C TYR A 93 -5.92 -15.06 -22.48
N ASP A 94 -5.58 -13.86 -22.03
CA ASP A 94 -6.00 -12.61 -22.71
C ASP A 94 -4.89 -11.56 -22.63
N HIS A 95 -4.08 -11.48 -23.70
CA HIS A 95 -2.82 -10.74 -23.74
C HIS A 95 -2.98 -9.25 -24.11
N ASN A 96 -4.21 -8.76 -24.18
CA ASN A 96 -4.49 -7.39 -24.62
C ASN A 96 -4.95 -6.55 -23.43
N GLU A 97 -4.05 -5.64 -23.02
CA GLU A 97 -4.28 -4.57 -22.05
C GLU A 97 -4.61 -5.05 -20.63
N ILE A 98 -3.56 -5.21 -19.80
CA ILE A 98 -3.74 -5.07 -18.35
C ILE A 98 -4.14 -3.61 -18.13
N ASN A 99 -5.44 -3.34 -18.15
CA ASN A 99 -5.96 -2.05 -17.79
C ASN A 99 -5.60 -1.85 -16.31
N LEU A 100 -4.67 -0.96 -16.00
CA LEU A 100 -4.32 -0.58 -14.63
C LEU A 100 -5.54 -0.04 -13.86
N GLU A 101 -6.63 0.32 -14.53
CA GLU A 101 -7.93 0.62 -13.91
C GLU A 101 -8.64 -0.61 -13.34
N SER A 102 -8.28 -1.84 -13.76
CA SER A 102 -8.79 -3.12 -13.22
C SER A 102 -8.24 -3.46 -11.83
N PHE A 103 -7.27 -2.69 -11.32
CA PHE A 103 -6.86 -2.78 -9.93
C PHE A 103 -7.96 -2.16 -9.07
N VAL A 104 -8.87 -2.99 -8.57
CA VAL A 104 -9.88 -2.57 -7.60
C VAL A 104 -9.20 -2.49 -6.24
N LEU A 105 -9.15 -1.29 -5.65
CA LEU A 105 -8.79 -1.14 -4.25
C LEU A 105 -10.06 -1.20 -3.40
N ASP A 106 -10.21 -2.25 -2.61
CA ASP A 106 -11.41 -2.47 -1.79
C ASP A 106 -11.11 -2.29 -0.29
N PHE A 107 -11.72 -1.27 0.33
CA PHE A 107 -11.59 -1.01 1.76
C PHE A 107 -12.48 -1.92 2.61
N SER A 108 -13.46 -2.61 2.00
CA SER A 108 -14.32 -3.57 2.70
C SER A 108 -13.59 -4.87 3.10
N VAL A 109 -12.42 -5.12 2.52
CA VAL A 109 -11.55 -6.28 2.81
C VAL A 109 -11.02 -6.26 4.24
N GLU A 110 -11.17 -5.16 4.99
CA GLU A 110 -11.02 -5.15 6.45
C GLU A 110 -11.84 -6.23 7.16
N SER A 111 -12.94 -6.68 6.55
CA SER A 111 -13.77 -7.78 7.04
C SER A 111 -13.06 -9.13 7.12
N VAL A 112 -11.93 -9.32 6.42
CA VAL A 112 -11.23 -10.61 6.36
C VAL A 112 -10.19 -10.77 7.48
N TYR A 113 -9.65 -9.68 8.06
CA TYR A 113 -8.55 -9.81 9.05
C TYR A 113 -8.52 -8.82 10.23
N ILE A 114 -9.41 -7.82 10.34
CA ILE A 114 -9.42 -6.91 11.50
C ILE A 114 -10.64 -7.20 12.39
N ARG A 115 -10.34 -7.46 13.67
CA ARG A 115 -11.29 -7.67 14.76
C ARG A 115 -12.42 -6.64 14.72
N LYS A 116 -13.62 -7.18 14.72
CA LYS A 116 -14.91 -6.54 14.47
C LYS A 116 -15.42 -5.65 15.63
N GLU A 117 -14.56 -5.14 16.50
CA GLU A 117 -15.04 -4.64 17.80
C GLU A 117 -15.05 -3.13 18.02
N GLU A 118 -14.50 -2.29 17.14
CA GLU A 118 -14.60 -0.83 17.34
C GLU A 118 -14.51 0.00 16.04
N ILE A 119 -15.29 -0.36 15.01
CA ILE A 119 -15.52 0.60 13.91
C ILE A 119 -16.49 1.67 14.43
N ASN A 120 -15.95 2.83 14.82
CA ASN A 120 -16.80 3.97 15.13
C ASN A 120 -17.52 4.43 13.85
N GLU A 121 -18.68 5.07 14.03
CA GLU A 121 -19.56 5.52 12.93
C GLU A 121 -18.86 6.40 11.88
N GLN A 122 -17.85 7.19 12.26
CA GLN A 122 -17.04 8.01 11.35
C GLN A 122 -16.14 7.15 10.45
N THR A 123 -15.48 6.13 11.00
CA THR A 123 -14.67 5.19 10.22
C THR A 123 -15.54 4.46 9.20
N LYS A 124 -16.73 4.02 9.62
CA LYS A 124 -17.70 3.37 8.72
C LYS A 124 -18.11 4.29 7.57
N LYS A 125 -18.49 5.53 7.86
CA LYS A 125 -18.84 6.54 6.83
C LYS A 125 -17.68 6.83 5.88
N LEU A 126 -16.46 6.93 6.41
CA LEU A 126 -15.27 7.12 5.58
C LEU A 126 -15.05 5.92 4.65
N THR A 127 -15.17 4.69 5.16
CA THR A 127 -15.05 3.47 4.34
C THR A 127 -16.12 3.41 3.25
N GLU A 128 -17.37 3.74 3.56
CA GLU A 128 -18.47 3.82 2.58
C GLU A 128 -18.22 4.89 1.51
N ALA A 129 -17.69 6.06 1.89
CA ALA A 129 -17.34 7.12 0.96
C ALA A 129 -16.13 6.75 0.09
N MET A 130 -15.09 6.16 0.69
CA MET A 130 -13.92 5.63 -0.02
C MET A 130 -14.34 4.60 -1.05
N ASN A 131 -15.35 3.77 -0.77
CA ASN A 131 -15.81 2.75 -1.70
C ASN A 131 -16.51 3.30 -2.95
N GLN A 132 -16.98 4.54 -2.94
CA GLN A 132 -17.61 5.21 -4.09
C GLN A 132 -16.60 5.90 -5.02
N LEU A 133 -15.34 6.06 -4.59
CA LEU A 133 -14.29 6.60 -5.44
C LEU A 133 -13.91 5.62 -6.56
N THR A 134 -13.30 6.13 -7.64
CA THR A 134 -12.62 5.27 -8.62
C THR A 134 -11.42 4.59 -7.98
N SER A 135 -11.00 3.43 -8.48
CA SER A 135 -9.89 2.68 -7.87
C SER A 135 -8.59 3.49 -7.78
N ARG A 136 -8.28 4.30 -8.80
CA ARG A 136 -7.11 5.19 -8.78
C ARG A 136 -7.21 6.30 -7.73
N GLN A 137 -8.41 6.85 -7.52
CA GLN A 137 -8.64 7.84 -6.46
C GLN A 137 -8.48 7.20 -5.07
N LYS A 138 -9.01 5.99 -4.88
CA LYS A 138 -8.82 5.22 -3.66
C LYS A 138 -7.33 4.94 -3.38
N GLU A 139 -6.61 4.44 -4.38
CA GLU A 139 -5.17 4.10 -4.30
C GLU A 139 -4.34 5.32 -3.91
N ILE A 140 -4.56 6.48 -4.52
CA ILE A 140 -3.79 7.67 -4.16
C ILE A 140 -4.08 8.18 -2.74
N ILE A 141 -5.32 8.05 -2.26
CA ILE A 141 -5.66 8.42 -0.87
C ILE A 141 -4.99 7.44 0.10
N TYR A 142 -5.03 6.13 -0.21
CA TYR A 142 -4.34 5.12 0.57
C TYR A 142 -2.83 5.40 0.68
N LEU A 143 -2.16 5.54 -0.47
CA LEU A 143 -0.72 5.78 -0.52
C LEU A 143 -0.32 7.10 0.16
N ARG A 144 -1.15 8.15 0.06
CA ARG A 144 -0.83 9.45 0.63
C ARG A 144 -1.06 9.53 2.13
N TYR A 145 -2.18 9.00 2.64
CA TYR A 145 -2.62 9.23 4.01
C TYR A 145 -2.38 8.04 4.95
N PHE A 146 -2.32 6.83 4.41
CA PHE A 146 -2.12 5.61 5.20
C PHE A 146 -0.69 5.11 5.10
N GLU A 147 -0.07 5.22 3.92
CA GLU A 147 1.33 4.86 3.68
C GLU A 147 2.30 6.05 3.78
N GLU A 148 1.77 7.27 3.91
CA GLU A 148 2.52 8.54 4.08
C GLU A 148 3.55 8.84 2.99
N LEU A 149 3.33 8.32 1.79
CA LEU A 149 4.25 8.52 0.68
C LEU A 149 4.11 9.93 0.12
N ASP A 150 5.22 10.49 -0.34
CA ASP A 150 5.22 11.77 -1.05
C ASP A 150 4.74 11.62 -2.50
N TYR A 151 4.43 12.73 -3.16
CA TYR A 151 3.87 12.70 -4.51
C TYR A 151 4.85 12.20 -5.58
N ASN A 152 6.17 12.26 -5.36
CA ASN A 152 7.14 11.67 -6.28
C ASN A 152 7.11 10.15 -6.17
N GLN A 153 7.10 9.64 -4.94
CA GLN A 153 6.97 8.22 -4.65
C GLN A 153 5.66 7.64 -5.18
N ILE A 154 4.55 8.31 -4.92
CA ILE A 154 3.22 7.91 -5.42
C ILE A 154 3.20 7.89 -6.95
N ALA A 155 3.81 8.89 -7.60
CA ALA A 155 3.86 9.00 -9.04
C ALA A 155 4.60 7.80 -9.68
N GLU A 156 5.73 7.40 -9.09
CA GLU A 156 6.48 6.21 -9.54
C GLU A 156 5.68 4.92 -9.29
N ILE A 157 5.09 4.74 -8.10
CA ILE A 157 4.26 3.55 -7.79
C ILE A 157 3.09 3.40 -8.76
N MET A 158 2.37 4.49 -9.01
CA MET A 158 1.14 4.49 -9.82
C MET A 158 1.40 4.63 -11.33
N ASP A 159 2.67 4.73 -11.74
CA ASP A 159 3.11 4.97 -13.12
C ASP A 159 2.42 6.19 -13.76
N ILE A 160 2.53 7.35 -13.09
CA ILE A 160 1.98 8.64 -13.55
C ILE A 160 2.99 9.77 -13.35
N THR A 161 2.72 10.93 -13.94
CA THR A 161 3.51 12.13 -13.64
C THR A 161 3.23 12.65 -12.23
N VAL A 162 4.22 13.29 -11.60
CA VAL A 162 4.05 13.97 -10.29
C VAL A 162 2.89 14.96 -10.32
N LYS A 163 2.79 15.76 -11.39
CA LYS A 163 1.64 16.67 -11.62
C LYS A 163 0.31 15.90 -11.72
N GLY A 164 0.32 14.72 -12.32
CA GLY A 164 -0.82 13.80 -12.37
C GLY A 164 -1.21 13.32 -10.97
N ALA A 165 -0.25 12.94 -10.13
CA ALA A 165 -0.48 12.51 -8.75
C ALA A 165 -1.13 13.64 -7.93
N TYR A 166 -0.60 14.87 -7.99
CA TYR A 166 -1.23 16.03 -7.34
C TYR A 166 -2.68 16.23 -7.78
N LYS A 167 -2.95 16.21 -9.10
CA LYS A 167 -4.30 16.38 -9.65
C LYS A 167 -5.24 15.27 -9.23
N LEU A 168 -4.78 14.02 -9.27
CA LEU A 168 -5.58 12.85 -8.89
C LEU A 168 -5.93 12.89 -7.40
N SER A 169 -4.96 13.23 -6.54
CA SER A 169 -5.17 13.40 -5.10
C SER A 169 -6.15 14.54 -4.79
N ALA A 170 -6.01 15.69 -5.46
CA ALA A 170 -6.93 16.81 -5.30
C ALA A 170 -8.37 16.42 -5.71
N ARG A 171 -8.54 15.73 -6.84
CA ARG A 171 -9.85 15.23 -7.28
C ARG A 171 -10.44 14.18 -6.34
N ALA A 172 -9.61 13.30 -5.79
CA ALA A 172 -10.07 12.29 -4.83
C ALA A 172 -10.58 12.94 -3.54
N LEU A 173 -9.87 13.96 -3.02
CA LEU A 173 -10.30 14.72 -1.85
C LEU A 173 -11.58 15.51 -2.11
N GLU A 174 -11.72 16.13 -3.28
CA GLU A 174 -12.96 16.86 -3.61
C GLU A 174 -14.14 15.90 -3.72
N ALA A 175 -13.96 14.74 -4.35
CA ALA A 175 -15.00 13.71 -4.43
C ALA A 175 -15.42 13.22 -3.04
N LEU A 176 -14.48 12.91 -2.14
CA LEU A 176 -14.81 12.51 -0.76
C LEU A 176 -15.56 13.58 0.01
N LYS A 177 -15.13 14.85 -0.14
CA LYS A 177 -15.78 16.00 0.47
C LYS A 177 -17.23 16.14 -0.02
N GLU A 178 -17.48 15.98 -1.31
CA GLU A 178 -18.83 16.00 -1.90
C GLU A 178 -19.70 14.83 -1.42
N ILE A 179 -19.16 13.61 -1.41
CA ILE A 179 -19.87 12.40 -0.96
C ILE A 179 -20.26 12.51 0.52
N MET A 180 -19.35 13.00 1.36
CA MET A 180 -19.55 13.07 2.80
C MET A 180 -20.22 14.37 3.26
N GLN A 181 -20.30 15.39 2.39
CA GLN A 181 -20.82 16.73 2.70
C GLN A 181 -20.15 17.38 3.93
N ILE A 182 -18.82 17.26 4.03
CA ILE A 182 -18.03 17.83 5.13
C ILE A 182 -16.95 18.77 4.61
N ASP A 183 -16.43 19.63 5.50
CA ASP A 183 -15.28 20.47 5.17
C ASP A 183 -14.00 19.67 4.95
N LYS A 184 -13.14 20.17 4.07
CA LYS A 184 -11.86 19.53 3.73
C LYS A 184 -10.94 19.35 4.95
N VAL A 185 -10.99 20.29 5.90
CA VAL A 185 -10.21 20.20 7.15
C VAL A 185 -10.67 19.02 8.00
N ILE A 186 -11.99 18.82 8.11
CA ILE A 186 -12.58 17.70 8.85
C ILE A 186 -12.24 16.38 8.14
N LEU A 187 -12.35 16.33 6.81
CA LEU A 187 -11.98 15.15 6.02
C LEU A 187 -10.51 14.75 6.22
N ILE A 188 -9.58 15.72 6.16
CA ILE A 188 -8.16 15.45 6.41
C ILE A 188 -7.95 14.96 7.85
N GLY A 189 -8.63 15.57 8.83
CA GLY A 189 -8.62 15.11 10.21
C GLY A 189 -9.08 13.65 10.34
N MET A 190 -10.18 13.28 9.67
CA MET A 190 -10.70 11.90 9.64
C MET A 190 -9.73 10.92 8.99
N LEU A 191 -9.09 11.29 7.88
CA LEU A 191 -8.09 10.44 7.21
C LEU A 191 -6.86 10.21 8.11
N LEU A 192 -6.40 11.24 8.80
CA LEU A 192 -5.29 11.14 9.74
C LEU A 192 -5.65 10.33 10.99
N SER A 193 -6.86 10.48 11.53
CA SER A 193 -7.31 9.69 12.69
C SER A 193 -7.57 8.24 12.32
N ALA A 194 -8.10 7.99 11.12
CA ALA A 194 -8.36 6.64 10.63
C ALA A 194 -7.06 5.83 10.65
N LYS A 195 -5.96 6.38 10.13
CA LYS A 195 -4.63 5.73 10.14
C LYS A 195 -4.28 5.11 11.51
N GLN A 196 -4.52 5.83 12.60
CA GLN A 196 -4.15 5.38 13.94
C GLN A 196 -4.88 4.09 14.37
N ASN A 197 -6.07 3.86 13.82
CA ASN A 197 -6.87 2.66 14.07
C ASN A 197 -6.55 1.50 13.11
N TYR A 198 -5.88 1.74 11.97
CA TYR A 198 -5.57 0.71 10.97
C TYR A 198 -4.30 -0.12 11.30
N TRP A 199 -3.37 0.45 12.07
CA TRP A 199 -2.06 -0.19 12.35
C TRP A 199 -1.99 -0.95 13.68
N HIS A 200 -2.89 -0.68 14.62
CA HIS A 200 -3.05 -1.48 15.84
C HIS A 200 -3.89 -2.72 15.55
#